data_AF-A0AAV5ED79-F1
#
_entry.id   AF-A0AAV5ED79-F1
#
_cell.length_a   1.000
_cell.length_b   1.000
_cell.length_c   1.000
_cell.angle_alpha   90.00
_cell.angle_beta   90.00
_cell.angle_gamma   90.00
#
_symmetry.space_group_name_H-M   'P 1'
#
loop_
_entity.id
_entity.type
_entity.pdbx_description
1 polymer ?
#
loop_
_entity_poly.entity_id
_entity_poly.type
_entity_poly.pdbx_seq_one_letter_code
_entity_poly.pdbx_strand_id
1 'polypeptide(L)'
;MPTDDEIDGIKAYIPRLRIARWPEGFKLVPIEKYDDQTNPREWLQLYSMAIRSARGDSYVMANYLPVCLDPAVRIWLTSLPEESITS
;
A
#
# COMPACT_ATOMS: atom_id res chain seq x y z
N MET A 1 14.29 -13.19 -18.85
CA MET A 1 12.95 -12.79 -18.38
C MET A 1 13.03 -12.75 -16.88
N PRO A 2 12.56 -11.69 -16.21
CA PRO A 2 12.45 -11.70 -14.75
C PRO A 2 11.56 -12.87 -14.37
N THR A 3 12.01 -13.74 -13.47
CA THR A 3 11.20 -14.82 -12.89
C THR A 3 10.20 -14.20 -11.92
N ASP A 4 9.05 -14.85 -11.68
CA ASP A 4 7.97 -14.32 -10.81
C ASP A 4 8.44 -13.95 -9.37
N ASP A 5 9.63 -14.41 -8.98
CA ASP A 5 10.34 -14.02 -7.74
C ASP A 5 10.92 -12.58 -7.74
N GLU A 6 10.93 -11.86 -8.87
CA GLU A 6 11.46 -10.49 -9.01
C GLU A 6 10.38 -9.39 -9.00
N ILE A 7 9.13 -9.70 -8.62
CA ILE A 7 8.14 -8.65 -8.37
C ILE A 7 8.21 -8.23 -6.90
N ASP A 8 9.08 -7.26 -6.58
CA ASP A 8 9.08 -6.53 -5.31
C ASP A 8 7.65 -6.03 -5.00
N GLY A 9 6.99 -6.61 -3.99
CA GLY A 9 5.61 -6.26 -3.64
C GLY A 9 4.99 -7.14 -2.56
N ILE A 10 3.84 -6.73 -2.03
CA ILE A 10 3.10 -7.53 -1.04
C ILE A 10 2.52 -8.77 -1.74
N LYS A 11 2.95 -9.96 -1.30
CA LYS A 11 2.52 -11.25 -1.88
C LYS A 11 1.01 -11.48 -1.83
N ALA A 12 0.33 -10.90 -0.84
CA ALA A 12 -1.12 -10.96 -0.74
C ALA A 12 -1.83 -10.28 -1.93
N TYR A 13 -1.19 -9.32 -2.61
CA TYR A 13 -1.74 -8.69 -3.80
C TYR A 13 -1.57 -9.59 -5.02
N ILE A 14 -2.58 -9.64 -5.91
CA ILE A 14 -2.39 -10.23 -7.25
C ILE A 14 -1.27 -9.50 -8.01
N PRO A 15 -0.58 -10.16 -8.96
CA PRO A 15 0.53 -9.54 -9.70
C PRO A 15 0.19 -8.18 -10.31
N ARG A 16 -1.02 -8.03 -10.87
CA ARG A 16 -1.49 -6.76 -11.44
C ARG A 16 -1.50 -5.61 -10.43
N LEU A 17 -1.82 -5.89 -9.17
CA LEU A 17 -1.84 -4.87 -8.11
C LEU A 17 -0.44 -4.47 -7.69
N ARG A 18 0.59 -5.32 -7.83
CA ARG A 18 1.98 -5.01 -7.44
C ARG A 18 2.67 -4.03 -8.39
N ILE A 19 2.13 -3.83 -9.60
CA ILE A 19 2.75 -3.02 -10.66
C ILE A 19 2.29 -1.55 -10.55
N ALA A 20 2.58 -0.90 -9.41
CA ALA A 20 2.30 0.53 -9.28
C ALA A 20 3.24 1.36 -10.17
N ARG A 21 2.66 2.21 -11.02
CA ARG A 21 3.40 3.26 -11.72
C ARG A 21 3.48 4.49 -10.84
N TRP A 22 4.61 4.67 -10.16
CA TRP A 22 4.83 5.83 -9.30
C TRP A 22 4.78 7.13 -10.12
N PRO A 23 3.96 8.12 -9.72
CA PRO A 23 3.89 9.40 -10.40
C PRO A 23 5.24 10.12 -10.41
N GLU A 24 5.52 10.88 -11.47
CA GLU A 24 6.73 11.71 -11.53
C GLU A 24 6.72 12.73 -10.37
N GLY A 25 7.83 12.77 -9.63
CA GLY A 25 7.96 13.64 -8.46
C GLY A 25 7.12 13.21 -7.26
N PHE A 26 6.65 11.95 -7.20
CA PHE A 26 5.99 11.40 -6.02
C PHE A 26 6.88 11.57 -4.79
N LYS A 27 6.33 12.20 -3.75
CA LYS A 27 7.00 12.40 -2.47
C LYS A 27 6.30 11.58 -1.40
N LEU A 28 7.09 11.01 -0.51
CA LEU A 28 6.56 10.41 0.71
C LEU A 28 5.78 11.48 1.47
N VAL A 29 4.48 11.26 1.61
CA VAL A 29 3.65 12.15 2.43
C VAL A 29 3.87 11.74 3.88
N PRO A 30 4.19 12.67 4.79
CA PRO A 30 4.34 12.38 6.21
C PRO A 30 2.96 12.17 6.83
N ILE A 31 2.41 10.98 6.63
CA ILE A 31 1.17 10.51 7.25
C ILE A 31 1.59 9.67 8.45
N GLU A 32 0.91 9.88 9.58
CA GLU A 32 1.10 9.03 10.75
C GLU A 32 0.78 7.57 10.38
N LYS A 33 1.58 6.65 10.90
CA LYS A 33 1.34 5.23 10.66
C LYS A 33 0.05 4.81 11.35
N TYR A 34 -0.71 3.95 10.69
CA TYR A 34 -1.87 3.33 11.31
C TYR A 34 -1.42 2.31 12.36
N ASP A 35 -1.85 2.53 13.60
CA ASP A 35 -1.35 1.88 14.81
C ASP A 35 -2.36 0.94 15.47
N ASP A 36 -3.44 0.56 14.77
CA ASP A 36 -4.60 -0.22 15.26
C ASP A 36 -5.55 0.46 16.25
N GLN A 37 -5.15 1.60 16.83
CA GLN A 37 -5.96 2.35 17.80
C GLN A 37 -6.68 3.54 17.17
N THR A 38 -6.06 4.13 16.14
CA THR A 38 -6.63 5.23 15.37
C THR A 38 -7.93 4.81 14.69
N ASN A 39 -8.91 5.72 14.58
CA ASN A 39 -10.13 5.43 13.82
C ASN A 39 -9.80 5.05 12.37
N PRO A 40 -10.10 3.81 11.91
CA PRO A 40 -9.68 3.34 10.60
C PRO A 40 -10.27 4.17 9.45
N ARG A 41 -11.50 4.66 9.60
CA ARG A 41 -12.19 5.45 8.58
C ARG A 41 -11.53 6.81 8.42
N GLU A 42 -11.27 7.49 9.53
CA GLU A 42 -10.64 8.81 9.53
C GLU A 42 -9.22 8.73 8.95
N TRP A 43 -8.45 7.74 9.41
CA TRP A 43 -7.10 7.50 8.91
C TRP A 43 -7.09 7.22 7.40
N LEU A 44 -7.97 6.33 6.92
CA LEU A 44 -8.08 6.02 5.49
C LEU A 44 -8.51 7.22 4.64
N GLN A 45 -9.31 8.14 5.19
CA GLN A 45 -9.68 9.39 4.51
C GLN A 45 -8.46 10.29 4.31
N LEU A 46 -7.68 10.52 5.37
CA LEU A 46 -6.45 11.33 5.29
C LEU A 46 -5.42 10.69 4.36
N TYR A 47 -5.23 9.37 4.47
CA TYR A 47 -4.40 8.57 3.57
C TYR A 47 -4.81 8.77 2.10
N SER A 48 -6.08 8.57 1.81
CA SER A 48 -6.68 8.71 0.49
C SER A 48 -6.52 10.11 -0.10
N MET A 49 -6.61 11.15 0.72
CA MET A 49 -6.43 12.54 0.32
C MET A 49 -4.96 12.81 -0.02
N ALA A 50 -4.04 12.43 0.87
CA ALA A 50 -2.61 12.61 0.69
C ALA A 50 -2.08 11.97 -0.60
N ILE A 51 -2.47 10.72 -0.89
CA ILE A 51 -2.03 10.02 -2.10
C ILE A 51 -2.58 10.68 -3.36
N ARG A 52 -3.84 11.11 -3.34
CA ARG A 52 -4.43 11.87 -4.46
C ARG A 52 -3.73 13.21 -4.67
N SER A 53 -3.36 13.92 -3.60
CA SER A 53 -2.59 15.16 -3.68
C SER A 53 -1.19 14.94 -4.29
N ALA A 54 -0.60 13.76 -4.04
CA ALA A 54 0.65 13.32 -4.68
C ALA A 54 0.44 12.73 -6.08
N ARG A 55 -0.75 12.90 -6.69
CA ARG A 55 -1.14 12.39 -8.02
C ARG A 55 -1.14 10.86 -8.12
N GLY A 56 -1.23 10.15 -6.99
CA GLY A 56 -1.32 8.70 -6.94
C GLY A 56 -2.73 8.19 -7.25
N ASP A 57 -2.80 7.04 -7.91
CA ASP A 57 -4.03 6.29 -8.18
C ASP A 57 -4.26 5.18 -7.13
N SER A 58 -5.23 4.30 -7.38
CA SER A 58 -5.52 3.17 -6.51
C SER A 58 -4.38 2.14 -6.42
N TYR A 59 -3.56 2.01 -7.47
CA TYR A 59 -2.38 1.12 -7.44
C TYR A 59 -1.30 1.71 -6.53
N VAL A 60 -1.05 3.02 -6.64
CA VAL A 60 -0.16 3.73 -5.73
C VAL A 60 -0.67 3.62 -4.29
N MET A 61 -1.99 3.75 -4.07
CA MET A 61 -2.58 3.53 -2.74
C MET A 61 -2.35 2.12 -2.22
N ALA A 62 -2.55 1.08 -3.03
CA ALA A 62 -2.31 -0.29 -2.58
C ALA A 62 -0.83 -0.51 -2.21
N ASN A 63 0.09 -0.06 -3.05
CA ASN A 63 1.52 -0.33 -2.86
C ASN A 63 2.20 0.56 -1.82
N TYR A 64 1.63 1.74 -1.54
CA TYR A 64 2.16 2.62 -0.50
C TYR A 64 1.60 2.31 0.90
N LEU A 65 0.43 1.66 0.98
CA LEU A 65 -0.22 1.34 2.26
C LEU A 65 0.70 0.63 3.27
N PRO A 66 1.49 -0.41 2.90
CA PRO A 66 2.35 -1.12 3.85
C PRO A 66 3.40 -0.25 4.55
N VAL A 67 3.83 0.85 3.90
CA VAL A 67 4.79 1.81 4.46
C VAL A 67 4.14 2.64 5.57
N CYS A 68 2.84 2.87 5.44
CA CYS A 68 2.02 3.63 6.37
C CYS A 68 1.35 2.76 7.47
N LEU A 69 1.69 1.47 7.56
CA LEU A 69 1.26 0.60 8.66
C LEU A 69 2.34 0.51 9.74
N ASP A 70 1.92 0.53 11.00
CA ASP A 70 2.76 0.11 12.11
C ASP A 70 3.29 -1.32 11.87
N PRO A 71 4.53 -1.66 12.29
CA PRO A 71 5.03 -3.03 12.19
C PRO A 71 4.07 -4.12 12.64
N ALA A 72 3.31 -3.93 13.73
CA ALA A 72 2.37 -4.93 14.22
C ALA A 72 1.22 -5.16 13.23
N VAL A 73 0.67 -4.09 12.65
CA VAL A 73 -0.42 -4.17 11.68
C VAL A 73 0.06 -4.70 10.33
N ARG A 74 1.29 -4.34 9.92
CA ARG A 74 1.88 -4.83 8.67
C ARG A 74 2.03 -6.35 8.66
N ILE A 75 2.27 -6.99 9.82
CA ILE A 75 2.37 -8.45 9.91
C ILE A 75 1.10 -9.12 9.40
N TRP A 76 -0.09 -8.62 9.77
CA TRP A 76 -1.36 -9.14 9.28
C TRP A 76 -1.41 -9.14 7.75
N LEU A 77 -1.10 -8.01 7.12
CA LEU A 77 -1.12 -7.86 5.66
C LEU A 77 -0.15 -8.83 4.98
N THR A 78 1.05 -9.01 5.54
CA THR A 78 2.07 -9.94 4.99
C THR A 78 1.79 -11.41 5.30
N SER A 79 0.89 -11.71 6.25
CA SER A 79 0.52 -13.08 6.63
C SER A 79 -0.66 -13.64 5.84
N LEU A 80 -1.32 -12.81 5.03
CA LEU A 80 -2.42 -13.25 4.18
C LEU A 80 -1.92 -14.23 3.11
N PRO A 81 -2.77 -15.18 2.65
CA PRO A 81 -2.43 -16.06 1.54
C PRO A 81 -2.02 -15.26 0.30
N GLU A 82 -1.12 -15.84 -0.49
CA GLU A 82 -0.69 -15.23 -1.75
C GLU A 82 -1.90 -14.95 -2.64
N GLU A 83 -1.90 -13.77 -3.27
CA GLU A 83 -2.94 -13.34 -4.24
C GLU A 83 -4.38 -13.27 -3.69
N SER A 84 -4.55 -13.25 -2.36
CA SER A 84 -5.87 -13.15 -1.70
C SER A 84 -6.54 -11.77 -1.85
N ILE A 85 -5.79 -10.72 -2.19
CA ILE A 85 -6.29 -9.37 -2.45
C ILE A 85 -6.27 -9.13 -3.96
N THR A 86 -7.46 -9.01 -4.53
CA THR A 86 -7.68 -9.10 -5.99
C THR A 86 -8.20 -7.80 -6.63
N SER A 87 -8.58 -6.79 -5.84
CA SER A 87 -9.09 -5.50 -6.30
C SER A 87 -8.71 -4.35 -5.38
#